data_AF-A0A353NJC5-F1
#
_entry.id   AF-A0A353NJC5-F1
#
_cell.length_a   1.000
_cell.length_b   1.000
_cell.length_c   1.000
_cell.angle_alpha   90.00
_cell.angle_beta   90.00
_cell.angle_gamma   90.00
#
_symmetry.space_group_name_H-M   'P 1'
#
loop_
_entity.id
_entity.type
_entity.pdbx_description
1 polymer ?
#
loop_
_entity_poly.entity_id
_entity_poly.type
_entity_poly.pdbx_seq_one_letter_code
_entity_poly.pdbx_strand_id
1 'polypeptide(L)'
;ANKDSTGHDNTYYEDKLAMFWNISTKGFETDGCMIACHLDEPGDKSPGRKYTASPEETIDMWHAKYVRTMPMGVFDDQYVDNNKDPKANEGWGRKNDTAPKGFGYKNNETADKKAPAFMNLHADADDQYYVIPSKKVPFVDNFKEGGVVPGIEISPLAGGRADILARNHYENGTWTLEVMRALKTEGENVETQDIQFTDKGKAYPFGISVFDNSQINHLYHDQPLELKFQ
;
A
#
# COMPACT_ATOMS: atom_id res chain seq x y z
N ALA A 1 -13.98 -12.27 15.38
CA ALA A 1 -13.53 -11.05 14.69
C ALA A 1 -13.33 -9.97 15.74
N ASN A 2 -12.08 -9.63 16.04
CA ASN A 2 -11.74 -8.48 16.88
C ASN A 2 -11.92 -7.21 16.03
N LYS A 3 -13.13 -6.66 16.00
CA LYS A 3 -13.44 -5.48 15.17
C LYS A 3 -13.23 -4.19 15.95
N ASP A 4 -12.63 -3.18 15.32
CA ASP A 4 -12.58 -1.82 15.88
C ASP A 4 -13.92 -1.07 15.75
N SER A 5 -13.94 0.16 16.26
CA SER A 5 -15.10 1.07 16.20
C SER A 5 -15.54 1.43 14.78
N THR A 6 -14.70 1.16 13.77
CA THR A 6 -15.00 1.38 12.35
C THR A 6 -15.45 0.09 11.65
N GLY A 7 -15.54 -1.03 12.39
CA GLY A 7 -16.05 -2.31 11.90
C GLY A 7 -15.04 -3.18 11.17
N HIS A 8 -13.76 -2.77 11.15
CA HIS A 8 -12.66 -3.50 10.53
C HIS A 8 -12.09 -4.53 11.50
N ASP A 9 -11.88 -5.77 11.04
CA ASP A 9 -11.21 -6.80 11.84
C ASP A 9 -9.74 -6.42 11.99
N ASN A 10 -9.14 -6.66 13.16
CA ASN A 10 -7.72 -6.40 13.46
C ASN A 10 -7.04 -7.64 14.05
N THR A 11 -7.60 -8.83 13.82
CA THR A 11 -7.03 -10.08 14.34
C THR A 11 -5.92 -10.60 13.43
N TYR A 12 -6.13 -10.55 12.11
CA TYR A 12 -5.29 -11.19 11.09
C TYR A 12 -4.96 -10.24 9.92
N TYR A 13 -4.81 -8.95 10.20
CA TYR A 13 -4.34 -8.00 9.20
C TYR A 13 -2.83 -7.89 9.18
N GLU A 14 -2.31 -7.45 8.05
CA GLU A 14 -0.89 -7.19 7.90
C GLU A 14 -0.49 -5.87 8.54
N ASP A 15 0.76 -5.83 9.00
CA ASP A 15 1.47 -4.58 9.23
C ASP A 15 1.69 -3.86 7.90
N LYS A 16 1.75 -2.52 7.96
CA LYS A 16 2.07 -1.68 6.80
C LYS A 16 2.88 -0.46 7.21
N LEU A 17 3.62 0.06 6.24
CA LEU A 17 4.26 1.36 6.31
C LEU A 17 3.86 2.15 5.06
N ALA A 18 3.39 3.38 5.25
CA ALA A 18 3.15 4.31 4.16
C ALA A 18 4.03 5.55 4.30
N MET A 19 4.60 6.00 3.18
CA MET A 19 5.34 7.25 3.07
C MET A 19 4.71 8.10 1.97
N PHE A 20 4.46 9.36 2.26
CA PHE A 20 3.84 10.30 1.32
C PHE A 20 4.86 11.37 0.98
N TRP A 21 5.20 11.57 -0.28
CA TRP A 21 6.14 12.58 -0.75
C TRP A 21 5.42 13.67 -1.52
N ASN A 22 5.70 14.93 -1.21
CA ASN A 22 5.07 16.02 -1.93
C ASN A 22 5.60 16.14 -3.36
N ILE A 23 4.75 15.95 -4.37
CA ILE A 23 5.07 16.29 -5.76
C ILE A 23 4.73 17.77 -5.99
N SER A 24 3.46 18.15 -5.78
CA SER A 24 2.95 19.49 -6.12
C SER A 24 1.84 20.02 -5.20
N THR A 25 1.51 19.30 -4.12
CA THR A 25 0.41 19.66 -3.22
C THR A 25 0.79 20.83 -2.31
N LYS A 26 -0.01 21.89 -2.35
CA LYS A 26 0.26 23.13 -1.58
C LYS A 26 0.00 22.91 -0.10
N GLY A 27 0.89 23.42 0.76
CA GLY A 27 0.74 23.31 2.21
C GLY A 27 1.21 21.97 2.78
N PHE A 28 1.63 21.01 1.94
CA PHE A 28 2.17 19.73 2.41
C PHE A 28 3.40 19.92 3.31
N GLU A 29 4.23 20.93 3.05
CA GLU A 29 5.37 21.30 3.88
C GLU A 29 5.00 21.69 5.32
N THR A 30 3.72 21.96 5.59
CA THR A 30 3.20 22.24 6.95
C THR A 30 2.39 21.07 7.48
N ASP A 31 1.46 20.55 6.68
CA ASP A 31 0.45 19.57 7.14
C ASP A 31 0.80 18.11 6.80
N GLY A 32 1.88 17.87 6.04
CA GLY A 32 2.30 16.55 5.60
C GLY A 32 1.18 15.77 4.92
N CYS A 33 1.06 14.48 5.24
CA CYS A 33 0.03 13.61 4.66
C CYS A 33 -1.41 13.94 5.10
N MET A 34 -1.59 14.82 6.09
CA MET A 34 -2.91 15.25 6.55
C MET A 34 -3.58 16.21 5.57
N ILE A 35 -2.81 16.91 4.73
CA ILE A 35 -3.35 17.84 3.71
C ILE A 35 -4.34 17.16 2.75
N ALA A 36 -4.16 15.86 2.51
CA ALA A 36 -5.05 15.07 1.65
C ALA A 36 -6.13 14.31 2.43
N CYS A 37 -6.11 14.33 3.77
CA CYS A 37 -7.01 13.53 4.60
C CYS A 37 -8.35 14.26 4.82
N HIS A 38 -9.44 13.62 4.43
CA HIS A 38 -10.79 14.15 4.57
C HIS A 38 -11.64 13.17 5.38
N LEU A 39 -12.19 13.65 6.48
CA LEU A 39 -13.06 12.89 7.37
C LEU A 39 -14.52 13.25 7.09
N ASP A 40 -15.44 12.36 7.45
CA ASP A 40 -16.89 12.60 7.40
C ASP A 40 -17.42 13.01 6.02
N GLU A 41 -16.89 12.40 4.96
CA GLU A 41 -17.35 12.63 3.58
C GLU A 41 -18.85 12.33 3.43
N PRO A 42 -19.67 13.27 2.93
CA PRO A 42 -21.10 13.08 2.82
C PRO A 42 -21.48 11.84 1.99
N GLY A 43 -22.23 10.93 2.62
CA GLY A 43 -22.67 9.68 1.97
C GLY A 43 -21.64 8.55 1.96
N ASP A 44 -20.45 8.78 2.51
CA ASP A 44 -19.44 7.75 2.71
C ASP A 44 -19.51 7.15 4.12
N LYS A 45 -19.10 5.90 4.27
CA LYS A 45 -19.07 5.19 5.57
C LYS A 45 -17.65 4.87 6.03
N SER A 46 -16.63 5.21 5.24
CA SER A 46 -15.23 5.06 5.63
C SER A 46 -14.90 6.06 6.74
N PRO A 47 -13.99 5.73 7.68
CA PRO A 47 -13.51 6.70 8.65
C PRO A 47 -12.69 7.85 8.03
N GLY A 48 -12.30 7.74 6.76
CA GLY A 48 -11.66 8.83 6.04
C GLY A 48 -11.36 8.50 4.58
N ARG A 49 -11.11 9.55 3.81
CA ARG A 49 -10.73 9.51 2.39
C ARG A 49 -9.48 10.35 2.15
N LYS A 50 -8.74 9.99 1.10
CA LYS A 50 -7.55 10.73 0.67
C LYS A 50 -7.73 11.25 -0.74
N TYR A 51 -7.58 12.55 -0.92
CA TYR A 51 -7.56 13.23 -2.22
C TYR A 51 -6.98 14.65 -2.07
N THR A 52 -6.39 15.20 -3.13
CA THR A 52 -5.82 16.56 -3.15
C THR A 52 -6.86 17.62 -3.52
N ALA A 53 -6.51 18.91 -3.38
CA ALA A 53 -7.44 20.01 -3.56
C ALA A 53 -7.77 20.30 -5.04
N SER A 54 -6.81 20.11 -5.95
CA SER A 54 -6.97 20.44 -7.37
C SER A 54 -6.27 19.45 -8.31
N PRO A 55 -6.65 19.41 -9.61
CA PRO A 55 -6.06 18.51 -10.60
C PRO A 55 -4.54 18.65 -10.81
N GLU A 56 -3.97 19.80 -10.43
CA GLU A 56 -2.54 20.09 -10.54
C GLU A 56 -1.73 19.59 -9.33
N GLU A 57 -2.41 19.12 -8.28
CA GLU A 57 -1.83 18.70 -7.02
C GLU A 57 -1.80 17.17 -6.91
N THR A 58 -0.61 16.60 -6.80
CA THR A 58 -0.42 15.17 -6.53
C THR A 58 0.57 14.92 -5.41
N ILE A 59 0.48 13.72 -4.85
CA ILE A 59 1.35 13.20 -3.79
C ILE A 59 1.76 11.79 -4.19
N ASP A 60 3.07 11.53 -4.17
CA ASP A 60 3.62 10.19 -4.35
C ASP A 60 3.45 9.40 -3.03
N MET A 61 2.95 8.17 -3.10
CA MET A 61 2.58 7.32 -1.97
C MET A 61 3.27 5.96 -2.06
N TRP A 62 4.33 5.78 -1.29
CA TRP A 62 5.04 4.51 -1.17
C TRP A 62 4.39 3.68 -0.07
N HIS A 63 3.94 2.46 -0.36
CA HIS A 63 3.18 1.68 0.60
C HIS A 63 3.65 0.23 0.70
N ALA A 64 4.47 -0.06 1.72
CA ALA A 64 4.85 -1.42 2.10
C ALA A 64 3.68 -2.16 2.75
N LYS A 65 3.40 -3.34 2.22
CA LYS A 65 2.34 -4.25 2.69
C LYS A 65 2.99 -5.58 2.99
N TYR A 66 3.08 -5.94 4.27
CA TYR A 66 3.95 -7.04 4.71
C TYR A 66 3.52 -8.43 4.22
N VAL A 67 2.26 -8.60 3.85
CA VAL A 67 1.76 -9.83 3.23
C VAL A 67 1.66 -9.67 1.71
N ARG A 68 1.35 -8.46 1.22
CA ARG A 68 0.98 -8.26 -0.20
C ARG A 68 2.11 -7.83 -1.13
N THR A 69 3.13 -7.15 -0.63
CA THR A 69 4.22 -6.61 -1.47
C THR A 69 5.61 -6.92 -0.95
N MET A 70 5.81 -6.95 0.37
CA MET A 70 7.13 -7.25 0.95
C MET A 70 7.65 -8.66 0.60
N PRO A 71 6.82 -9.71 0.47
CA PRO A 71 7.30 -11.00 -0.05
C PRO A 71 7.83 -10.93 -1.49
N MET A 72 7.42 -9.91 -2.25
CA MET A 72 7.93 -9.63 -3.60
C MET A 72 9.11 -8.65 -3.60
N GLY A 73 9.55 -8.16 -2.44
CA GLY A 73 10.70 -7.26 -2.29
C GLY A 73 10.46 -5.85 -2.81
N VAL A 74 9.22 -5.36 -2.75
CA VAL A 74 8.83 -4.04 -3.27
C VAL A 74 7.86 -3.31 -2.35
N PHE A 75 7.91 -1.98 -2.38
CA PHE A 75 6.76 -1.18 -1.95
C PHE A 75 5.74 -1.16 -3.09
N ASP A 76 4.47 -1.00 -2.74
CA ASP A 76 3.46 -0.65 -3.72
C ASP A 76 3.64 0.83 -4.07
N ASP A 77 4.08 1.13 -5.29
CA ASP A 77 4.20 2.51 -5.75
C ASP A 77 2.86 3.04 -6.27
N GLN A 78 2.41 4.12 -5.67
CA GLN A 78 1.05 4.61 -5.78
C GLN A 78 1.08 6.13 -5.69
N TYR A 79 -0.01 6.78 -6.04
CA TYR A 79 -0.12 8.23 -5.88
C TYR A 79 -1.51 8.65 -5.41
N VAL A 80 -1.62 9.90 -4.97
CA VAL A 80 -2.87 10.54 -4.59
C VAL A 80 -3.12 11.76 -5.48
N ASP A 81 -4.31 11.82 -6.07
CA ASP A 81 -4.79 12.97 -6.84
C ASP A 81 -6.11 13.53 -6.28
N ASN A 82 -6.73 14.44 -7.03
CA ASN A 82 -7.91 15.18 -6.61
C ASN A 82 -9.23 14.45 -6.86
N ASN A 83 -9.23 13.17 -7.24
CA ASN A 83 -10.47 12.47 -7.53
C ASN A 83 -11.34 12.31 -6.27
N LYS A 84 -12.54 12.90 -6.33
CA LYS A 84 -13.57 12.80 -5.27
C LYS A 84 -14.75 11.93 -5.68
N ASP A 85 -14.76 11.39 -6.89
CA ASP A 85 -15.85 10.54 -7.37
C ASP A 85 -15.55 9.06 -7.08
N PRO A 86 -16.25 8.42 -6.13
CA PRO A 86 -16.08 7.00 -5.85
C PRO A 86 -16.47 6.10 -7.03
N LYS A 87 -17.28 6.60 -7.99
CA LYS A 87 -17.62 5.84 -9.21
C LYS A 87 -16.47 5.84 -10.21
N ALA A 88 -15.67 6.90 -10.25
CA ALA A 88 -14.47 6.97 -11.06
C ALA A 88 -13.34 6.12 -10.46
N ASN A 89 -13.22 6.13 -9.12
CA ASN A 89 -12.29 5.28 -8.39
C ASN A 89 -12.77 5.06 -6.94
N GLU A 90 -12.97 3.81 -6.53
CA GLU A 90 -13.40 3.47 -5.16
C GLU A 90 -12.37 3.91 -4.09
N GLY A 91 -11.10 4.03 -4.50
CA GLY A 91 -10.01 4.56 -3.68
C GLY A 91 -10.00 6.08 -3.54
N TRP A 92 -10.95 6.79 -4.16
CA TRP A 92 -11.00 8.25 -4.27
C TRP A 92 -9.75 8.79 -4.95
N GLY A 93 -8.92 9.59 -4.28
CA GLY A 93 -7.69 10.12 -4.84
C GLY A 93 -6.58 9.08 -4.93
N ARG A 94 -6.63 7.99 -4.14
CA ARG A 94 -5.56 6.98 -4.12
C ARG A 94 -5.61 6.08 -5.34
N LYS A 95 -4.51 6.02 -6.09
CA LYS A 95 -4.38 5.26 -7.35
C LYS A 95 -3.04 4.54 -7.38
N ASN A 96 -2.96 3.45 -8.14
CA ASN A 96 -1.67 2.83 -8.44
C ASN A 96 -0.98 3.64 -9.53
N ASP A 97 0.34 3.64 -9.51
CA ASP A 97 1.15 4.16 -10.60
C ASP A 97 0.90 3.37 -11.89
N THR A 98 1.19 4.01 -13.02
CA THR A 98 0.91 3.43 -14.33
C THR A 98 1.68 2.12 -14.50
N ALA A 99 0.92 1.05 -14.68
CA ALA A 99 1.45 -0.31 -14.76
C ALA A 99 0.60 -1.19 -15.70
N PRO A 100 1.21 -2.23 -16.31
CA PRO A 100 0.47 -3.26 -17.02
C PRO A 100 -0.54 -3.97 -16.10
N LYS A 101 -1.68 -4.37 -16.68
CA LYS A 101 -2.69 -5.16 -15.96
C LYS A 101 -2.20 -6.58 -15.69
N GLY A 102 -2.74 -7.20 -14.64
CA GLY A 102 -2.50 -8.62 -14.32
C GLY A 102 -1.36 -8.88 -13.33
N PHE A 103 -0.73 -7.83 -12.81
CA PHE A 103 0.34 -7.88 -11.81
C PHE A 103 -0.14 -7.44 -10.42
N GLY A 104 0.62 -7.80 -9.38
CA GLY A 104 0.30 -7.51 -7.98
C GLY A 104 -0.61 -8.54 -7.33
N TYR A 105 -1.59 -8.08 -6.55
CA TYR A 105 -2.34 -8.93 -5.64
C TYR A 105 -3.86 -8.80 -5.80
N LYS A 106 -4.58 -9.86 -5.42
CA LYS A 106 -6.04 -9.93 -5.43
C LYS A 106 -6.54 -10.96 -4.41
N ASN A 107 -7.80 -10.86 -4.00
CA ASN A 107 -8.41 -11.84 -3.10
C ASN A 107 -8.32 -13.26 -3.67
N ASN A 108 -7.96 -14.23 -2.83
CA ASN A 108 -8.05 -15.65 -3.14
C ASN A 108 -9.45 -16.15 -2.81
N GLU A 109 -10.39 -15.96 -3.73
CA GLU A 109 -11.80 -16.33 -3.55
C GLU A 109 -12.37 -16.95 -4.82
N THR A 110 -13.28 -17.91 -4.66
CA THR A 110 -14.11 -18.44 -5.75
C THR A 110 -15.00 -17.33 -6.31
N ALA A 111 -15.50 -17.51 -7.54
CA ALA A 111 -16.36 -16.53 -8.19
C ALA A 111 -17.63 -16.19 -7.40
N ASP A 112 -18.13 -17.13 -6.59
CA ASP A 112 -19.28 -16.94 -5.71
C ASP A 112 -18.91 -16.42 -4.30
N LYS A 113 -17.62 -16.20 -4.04
CA LYS A 113 -17.04 -15.67 -2.79
C LYS A 113 -17.32 -16.53 -1.55
N LYS A 114 -17.57 -17.83 -1.74
CA LYS A 114 -17.89 -18.75 -0.63
C LYS A 114 -16.70 -19.54 -0.12
N ALA A 115 -15.64 -19.66 -0.90
CA ALA A 115 -14.45 -20.42 -0.54
C ALA A 115 -13.18 -19.80 -1.14
N PRO A 116 -12.00 -20.17 -0.62
CA PRO A 116 -10.74 -19.91 -1.30
C PRO A 116 -10.69 -20.63 -2.65
N ALA A 117 -10.13 -19.98 -3.68
CA ALA A 117 -9.98 -20.61 -4.99
C ALA A 117 -8.74 -21.51 -5.05
N PHE A 118 -7.69 -21.14 -4.31
CA PHE A 118 -6.38 -21.76 -4.35
C PHE A 118 -5.80 -22.03 -2.95
N MET A 119 -4.79 -22.88 -2.90
CA MET A 119 -3.91 -23.10 -1.76
C MET A 119 -2.46 -23.24 -2.26
N ASN A 120 -1.50 -23.22 -1.34
CA ASN A 120 -0.11 -23.58 -1.66
C ASN A 120 0.02 -25.11 -1.72
N LEU A 121 0.79 -25.60 -2.70
CA LEU A 121 1.10 -27.03 -2.84
C LEU A 121 1.75 -27.60 -1.56
N HIS A 122 2.69 -26.83 -0.99
CA HIS A 122 3.36 -27.10 0.29
C HIS A 122 3.55 -25.76 1.01
N ALA A 123 2.58 -25.38 1.84
CA ALA A 123 2.68 -24.17 2.65
C ALA A 123 3.74 -24.36 3.75
N ASP A 124 4.53 -23.32 3.98
CA ASP A 124 5.39 -23.18 5.14
C ASP A 124 4.94 -21.98 5.99
N ALA A 125 5.65 -21.70 7.08
CA ALA A 125 5.28 -20.62 7.99
C ALA A 125 5.33 -19.23 7.32
N ASP A 126 6.18 -19.07 6.31
CA ASP A 126 6.44 -17.79 5.65
C ASP A 126 5.38 -17.48 4.60
N ASP A 127 4.87 -18.51 3.90
CA ASP A 127 3.92 -18.33 2.80
C ASP A 127 2.48 -18.79 3.08
N GLN A 128 2.15 -19.26 4.28
CA GLN A 128 0.78 -19.70 4.62
C GLN A 128 -0.31 -18.62 4.45
N TYR A 129 0.05 -17.34 4.40
CA TYR A 129 -0.90 -16.22 4.30
C TYR A 129 -1.22 -15.80 2.86
N TYR A 130 -0.43 -16.22 1.87
CA TYR A 130 -0.58 -15.83 0.48
C TYR A 130 -0.26 -16.98 -0.49
N VAL A 131 -0.74 -16.88 -1.74
CA VAL A 131 -0.38 -17.81 -2.81
C VAL A 131 0.43 -17.09 -3.87
N ILE A 132 1.62 -17.63 -4.18
CA ILE A 132 2.45 -17.18 -5.32
C ILE A 132 2.19 -18.05 -6.56
N PRO A 133 2.43 -17.56 -7.79
CA PRO A 133 2.09 -18.29 -9.01
C PRO A 133 2.75 -19.66 -9.13
N SER A 134 3.99 -19.81 -8.62
CA SER A 134 4.77 -21.04 -8.68
C SER A 134 4.34 -22.12 -7.68
N LYS A 135 3.66 -21.74 -6.59
CA LYS A 135 3.17 -22.67 -5.55
C LYS A 135 1.66 -22.91 -5.62
N LYS A 136 0.96 -22.21 -6.51
CA LYS A 136 -0.50 -22.21 -6.65
C LYS A 136 -1.06 -23.54 -7.12
N VAL A 137 -1.99 -24.11 -6.35
CA VAL A 137 -2.83 -25.25 -6.76
C VAL A 137 -4.29 -24.99 -6.40
N PRO A 138 -5.27 -25.64 -7.07
CA PRO A 138 -6.68 -25.52 -6.71
C PRO A 138 -6.93 -25.86 -5.24
N PHE A 139 -7.80 -25.11 -4.58
CA PHE A 139 -8.16 -25.37 -3.19
C PHE A 139 -8.84 -26.74 -3.05
N VAL A 140 -8.36 -27.54 -2.10
CA VAL A 140 -9.00 -28.78 -1.65
C VAL A 140 -8.99 -28.72 -0.13
N ASP A 141 -10.17 -28.88 0.49
CA ASP A 141 -10.27 -28.82 1.94
C ASP A 141 -9.75 -30.10 2.59
N ASN A 142 -8.43 -30.13 2.82
CA ASN A 142 -7.72 -31.14 3.59
C ASN A 142 -7.13 -30.56 4.89
N PHE A 143 -7.57 -29.36 5.28
CA PHE A 143 -7.08 -28.67 6.44
C PHE A 143 -7.68 -29.26 7.71
N LYS A 144 -6.91 -29.21 8.79
CA LYS A 144 -7.43 -29.49 10.13
C LYS A 144 -8.06 -28.22 10.68
N GLU A 145 -8.97 -28.38 11.63
CA GLU A 145 -9.49 -27.25 12.40
C GLU A 145 -8.35 -26.39 12.97
N GLY A 146 -8.46 -25.07 12.84
CA GLY A 146 -7.40 -24.11 13.17
C GLY A 146 -6.33 -23.92 12.09
N GLY A 147 -6.42 -24.63 10.95
CA GLY A 147 -5.53 -24.44 9.81
C GLY A 147 -5.67 -23.05 9.18
N VAL A 148 -4.54 -22.48 8.75
CA VAL A 148 -4.49 -21.20 8.05
C VAL A 148 -4.62 -21.44 6.55
N VAL A 149 -5.55 -20.74 5.91
CA VAL A 149 -5.73 -20.76 4.46
C VAL A 149 -5.40 -19.38 3.90
N PRO A 150 -4.59 -19.28 2.84
CA PRO A 150 -4.17 -17.99 2.31
C PRO A 150 -5.36 -17.21 1.74
N GLY A 151 -5.53 -15.96 2.19
CA GLY A 151 -6.63 -15.08 1.76
C GLY A 151 -6.33 -14.29 0.48
N ILE A 152 -5.10 -14.31 -0.01
CA ILE A 152 -4.64 -13.45 -1.10
C ILE A 152 -3.77 -14.23 -2.10
N GLU A 153 -3.95 -13.98 -3.38
CA GLU A 153 -2.98 -14.30 -4.43
C GLU A 153 -2.05 -13.10 -4.61
N ILE A 154 -0.75 -13.31 -4.63
CA ILE A 154 0.26 -12.26 -4.88
C ILE A 154 1.14 -12.63 -6.07
N SER A 155 1.65 -11.62 -6.75
CA SER A 155 2.59 -11.74 -7.86
C SER A 155 3.46 -10.48 -7.90
N PRO A 156 4.61 -10.51 -8.61
CA PRO A 156 5.44 -9.33 -8.78
C PRO A 156 4.62 -8.12 -9.28
N LEU A 157 4.99 -6.92 -8.83
CA LEU A 157 4.54 -5.68 -9.44
C LEU A 157 5.29 -5.44 -10.76
N ALA A 158 4.79 -4.53 -11.59
CA ALA A 158 5.41 -4.17 -12.86
C ALA A 158 5.13 -2.69 -13.21
N GLY A 159 5.89 -2.14 -14.15
CA GLY A 159 5.77 -0.72 -14.53
C GLY A 159 6.19 0.22 -13.40
N GLY A 160 5.71 1.47 -13.42
CA GLY A 160 6.04 2.48 -12.39
C GLY A 160 5.66 2.01 -10.98
N ARG A 161 4.59 1.22 -10.87
CA ARG A 161 4.14 0.57 -9.62
C ARG A 161 5.22 -0.28 -8.91
N ALA A 162 6.32 -0.64 -9.59
CA ALA A 162 7.39 -1.50 -9.09
C ALA A 162 8.74 -0.78 -8.90
N ASP A 163 8.79 0.56 -8.99
CA ASP A 163 10.05 1.30 -8.99
C ASP A 163 10.78 1.30 -7.64
N ILE A 164 10.08 0.91 -6.57
CA ILE A 164 10.58 0.93 -5.20
C ILE A 164 10.90 -0.46 -4.73
N LEU A 165 12.18 -0.80 -4.75
CA LEU A 165 12.70 -2.05 -4.21
C LEU A 165 12.86 -1.92 -2.70
N ALA A 166 12.56 -2.99 -1.98
CA ALA A 166 12.73 -3.02 -0.55
C ALA A 166 13.08 -4.40 0.00
N ARG A 167 13.74 -4.40 1.15
CA ARG A 167 13.92 -5.57 2.00
C ARG A 167 13.50 -5.23 3.41
N ASN A 168 13.04 -6.22 4.14
CA ASN A 168 12.66 -6.08 5.53
C ASN A 168 13.19 -7.23 6.37
N HIS A 169 13.36 -6.95 7.65
CA HIS A 169 13.69 -7.93 8.68
C HIS A 169 12.89 -7.63 9.94
N TYR A 170 12.32 -8.67 10.55
CA TYR A 170 11.66 -8.55 11.85
C TYR A 170 12.49 -9.26 12.90
N GLU A 171 12.86 -8.53 13.94
CA GLU A 171 13.57 -9.10 15.07
C GLU A 171 13.26 -8.32 16.34
N ASN A 172 13.03 -9.04 17.45
CA ASN A 172 12.83 -8.46 18.78
C ASN A 172 11.78 -7.33 18.82
N GLY A 173 10.62 -7.54 18.20
CA GLY A 173 9.53 -6.56 18.21
C GLY A 173 9.70 -5.40 17.23
N THR A 174 10.72 -5.42 16.37
CA THR A 174 11.06 -4.30 15.50
C THR A 174 11.11 -4.73 14.04
N TRP A 175 10.37 -4.02 13.19
CA TRP A 175 10.58 -4.05 11.75
C TRP A 175 11.70 -3.10 11.35
N THR A 176 12.66 -3.62 10.58
CA THR A 176 13.67 -2.83 9.88
C THR A 176 13.43 -2.94 8.39
N LEU A 177 13.42 -1.81 7.66
CA LEU A 177 13.27 -1.79 6.21
C LEU A 177 14.43 -1.04 5.56
N GLU A 178 14.91 -1.58 4.44
CA GLU A 178 15.83 -0.90 3.52
C GLU A 178 15.07 -0.66 2.22
N VAL A 179 15.08 0.58 1.73
CA VAL A 179 14.33 1.01 0.54
C VAL A 179 15.31 1.58 -0.48
N MET A 180 15.15 1.18 -1.74
CA MET A 180 15.95 1.64 -2.86
C MET A 180 15.04 2.02 -4.03
N ARG A 181 15.26 3.22 -4.56
CA ARG A 181 14.56 3.76 -5.73
C ARG A 181 15.53 4.60 -6.53
N ALA A 182 15.33 4.69 -7.84
CA ALA A 182 16.07 5.65 -8.66
C ALA A 182 15.77 7.10 -8.20
N LEU A 183 16.78 7.98 -8.28
CA LEU A 183 16.57 9.41 -7.99
C LEU A 183 15.65 10.06 -9.02
N LYS A 184 15.68 9.56 -10.25
CA LYS A 184 14.78 9.93 -11.34
C LYS A 184 14.11 8.66 -11.86
N THR A 185 12.79 8.59 -11.80
CA THR A 185 12.04 7.47 -12.39
C THR A 185 11.73 7.76 -13.86
N GLU A 186 11.41 6.71 -14.61
CA GLU A 186 11.12 6.80 -16.04
C GLU A 186 9.84 6.02 -16.35
N GLY A 187 9.01 6.55 -17.24
CA GLY A 187 7.75 5.91 -17.58
C GLY A 187 6.68 6.90 -18.00
N GLU A 188 5.46 6.39 -18.11
CA GLU A 188 4.29 7.19 -18.37
C GLU A 188 3.84 7.88 -17.07
N ASN A 189 3.45 9.16 -17.14
CA ASN A 189 2.90 9.94 -16.03
C ASN A 189 3.82 10.13 -14.80
N VAL A 190 5.11 9.78 -14.88
CA VAL A 190 6.05 9.92 -13.74
C VAL A 190 6.12 11.34 -13.18
N GLU A 191 5.93 12.38 -13.99
CA GLU A 191 5.94 13.77 -13.50
C GLU A 191 4.75 14.11 -12.58
N THR A 192 3.70 13.29 -12.57
CA THR A 192 2.52 13.49 -11.71
C THR A 192 2.28 12.34 -10.73
N GLN A 193 2.91 11.19 -10.91
CA GLN A 193 2.79 10.02 -10.03
C GLN A 193 3.96 9.90 -9.05
N ASP A 194 5.15 10.35 -9.47
CA ASP A 194 6.41 10.10 -8.78
C ASP A 194 7.12 11.38 -8.33
N ILE A 195 7.69 11.37 -7.12
CA ILE A 195 8.64 12.42 -6.74
C ILE A 195 9.99 12.23 -7.45
N GLN A 196 10.54 13.32 -7.99
CA GLN A 196 11.84 13.33 -8.65
C GLN A 196 12.92 13.96 -7.73
N PHE A 197 13.85 13.14 -7.25
CA PHE A 197 14.98 13.54 -6.40
C PHE A 197 16.19 14.03 -7.20
N THR A 198 15.95 14.82 -8.24
CA THR A 198 16.98 15.28 -9.18
C THR A 198 17.74 16.51 -8.67
N ASP A 199 17.14 17.31 -7.79
CA ASP A 199 17.77 18.47 -7.15
C ASP A 199 18.23 18.13 -5.73
N LYS A 200 19.51 17.75 -5.61
CA LYS A 200 20.12 17.40 -4.32
C LYS A 200 20.26 18.58 -3.36
N GLY A 201 20.10 19.82 -3.83
CA GLY A 201 20.12 21.01 -2.96
C GLY A 201 18.79 21.26 -2.25
N LYS A 202 17.71 20.58 -2.66
CA LYS A 202 16.37 20.74 -2.12
C LYS A 202 16.12 19.82 -0.91
N ALA A 203 15.33 20.32 0.04
CA ALA A 203 14.68 19.50 1.06
C ALA A 203 13.36 18.92 0.52
N TYR A 204 13.17 17.62 0.66
CA TYR A 204 11.99 16.92 0.19
C TYR A 204 11.09 16.55 1.38
N PRO A 205 9.96 17.25 1.58
CA PRO A 205 9.06 16.96 2.69
C PRO A 205 8.29 15.66 2.44
N PHE A 206 8.14 14.84 3.48
CA PHE A 206 7.38 13.61 3.44
C PHE A 206 6.64 13.31 4.74
N GLY A 207 5.48 12.67 4.63
CA GLY A 207 4.72 12.13 5.76
C GLY A 207 5.01 10.64 5.93
N ILE A 208 4.81 10.12 7.14
CA ILE A 208 4.96 8.70 7.46
C ILE A 208 3.76 8.19 8.27
N SER A 209 3.35 6.96 8.01
CA SER A 209 2.28 6.29 8.75
C SER A 209 2.56 4.80 8.94
N VAL A 210 2.28 4.29 10.14
CA VAL A 210 2.49 2.90 10.54
C VAL A 210 1.16 2.26 10.88
N PHE A 211 0.94 1.05 10.35
CA PHE A 211 -0.23 0.23 10.58
C PHE A 211 0.22 -1.01 11.33
N ASP A 212 -0.25 -1.18 12.55
CA ASP A 212 -0.01 -2.36 13.39
C ASP A 212 -1.24 -3.27 13.30
N ASN A 213 -1.12 -4.40 12.60
CA ASN A 213 -2.18 -5.41 12.41
C ASN A 213 -3.56 -4.80 12.13
N SER A 214 -3.61 -3.83 11.22
CA SER A 214 -4.81 -3.00 11.01
C SER A 214 -5.11 -2.84 9.54
N GLN A 215 -6.40 -2.86 9.16
CA GLN A 215 -6.77 -2.65 7.76
C GLN A 215 -6.51 -1.20 7.32
N ILE A 216 -7.07 -0.23 8.05
CA ILE A 216 -7.06 1.20 7.68
C ILE A 216 -6.68 2.14 8.82
N ASN A 217 -6.79 1.72 10.08
CA ASN A 217 -6.33 2.53 11.21
C ASN A 217 -4.80 2.56 11.25
N HIS A 218 -4.24 3.73 11.48
CA HIS A 218 -2.80 3.94 11.48
C HIS A 218 -2.40 5.05 12.44
N LEU A 219 -1.18 4.91 12.97
CA LEU A 219 -0.44 6.01 13.55
C LEU A 219 0.19 6.81 12.43
N TYR A 220 0.30 8.12 12.61
CA TYR A 220 0.96 9.01 11.66
C TYR A 220 1.82 10.01 12.43
N HIS A 221 2.80 10.59 11.72
CA HIS A 221 3.58 11.69 12.26
C HIS A 221 2.85 13.02 11.97
N ASP A 222 2.63 13.83 13.00
CA ASP A 222 1.80 15.06 12.89
C ASP A 222 2.40 16.14 12.00
N GLN A 223 3.74 16.15 11.87
CA GLN A 223 4.47 17.11 11.04
C GLN A 223 5.20 16.41 9.91
N PRO A 224 5.40 17.04 8.74
CA PRO A 224 6.23 16.45 7.71
C PRO A 224 7.68 16.32 8.20
N LEU A 225 8.33 15.23 7.81
CA LEU A 225 9.77 15.03 7.90
C LEU A 225 10.42 15.54 6.62
N GLU A 226 11.74 15.76 6.62
CA GLU A 226 12.47 16.22 5.44
C GLU A 226 13.61 15.28 5.11
N LEU A 227 13.69 14.87 3.84
CA LEU A 227 14.90 14.27 3.27
C LEU A 227 15.80 15.37 2.70
N LYS A 228 17.07 15.39 3.13
CA LYS A 228 18.12 16.27 2.61
C LYS A 228 19.30 15.42 2.18
N PHE A 229 19.73 15.59 0.93
CA PHE A 229 20.94 14.94 0.43
C PHE A 229 22.18 15.59 1.04
N GLN A 230 23.21 14.79 1.32
CA GLN A 230 24.53 15.24 1.77
C GLN A 230 25.54 15.25 0.62
#